data_AF-A0A0G1L3G2-F1
#
_entry.id   AF-A0A0G1L3G2-F1
#
_cell.length_a   1.000
_cell.length_b   1.000
_cell.length_c   1.000
_cell.angle_alpha   90.00
_cell.angle_beta   90.00
_cell.angle_gamma   90.00
#
_symmetry.space_group_name_H-M   'P 1'
#
loop_
_entity.id
_entity.type
_entity.pdbx_description
1 polymer ?
#
loop_
_entity_poly.entity_id
_entity_poly.type
_entity_poly.pdbx_seq_one_letter_code
_entity_poly.pdbx_strand_id
1 'polypeptide(L)'
;MATEKQKIENQAETAEIIADSVDDENVLFPEEGEVKEGEEKFYQAVGRRKNSIARIRLFTKKSTDQVKSDQALITVNDKNYSDYFTDSNLKLVVESALRKLKSLNRFKATVVVSGGGLSGQAESIRHGMARALILFDVNFKKKLKKAGFLTRDPRVKERRKYGKKKARKSPQWSKR
;
A
#
# COMPACT_ATOMS: atom_id res chain seq x y z
N MET A 1 34.13 -21.98 51.01
CA MET A 1 33.78 -20.54 50.99
C MET A 1 34.99 -19.73 50.52
N ALA A 2 35.23 -19.66 49.20
CA ALA A 2 36.18 -18.74 48.57
C ALA A 2 36.19 -18.94 47.04
N THR A 3 35.10 -18.66 46.33
CA THR A 3 35.09 -18.66 44.84
C THR A 3 34.16 -17.63 44.19
N GLU A 4 33.54 -16.74 44.96
CA GLU A 4 32.73 -15.62 44.41
C GLU A 4 33.50 -14.30 44.30
N LYS A 5 34.66 -14.16 44.96
CA LYS A 5 35.49 -12.94 44.89
C LYS A 5 36.35 -12.85 43.63
N GLN A 6 36.66 -13.97 42.95
CA GLN A 6 37.50 -13.98 41.74
C GLN A 6 36.74 -13.73 40.42
N LYS A 7 35.40 -13.59 40.48
CA LYS A 7 34.56 -13.36 39.29
C LYS A 7 34.15 -11.91 39.09
N ILE A 8 34.42 -11.05 40.08
CA ILE A 8 34.09 -9.61 40.06
C ILE A 8 35.29 -8.76 39.61
N GLU A 9 36.53 -9.20 39.87
CA GLU A 9 37.74 -8.47 39.46
C GLU A 9 38.05 -8.57 37.95
N ASN A 10 37.68 -9.67 37.28
CA ASN A 10 37.98 -9.88 35.86
C ASN A 10 36.98 -9.21 34.89
N GLN A 11 36.03 -8.42 35.39
CA GLN A 11 35.13 -7.60 34.56
C GLN A 11 35.54 -6.13 34.50
N ALA A 12 36.52 -5.70 35.31
CA ALA A 12 36.99 -4.32 35.35
C ALA A 12 38.20 -4.04 34.44
N GLU A 13 38.95 -5.07 34.00
CA GLU A 13 40.18 -4.91 33.19
C GLU A 13 39.98 -5.00 31.67
N THR A 14 38.79 -5.31 31.17
CA THR A 14 38.50 -5.30 29.72
C THR A 14 37.95 -3.95 29.22
N ALA A 15 37.96 -2.92 30.07
CA ALA A 15 37.34 -1.62 29.79
C ALA A 15 38.32 -0.51 29.33
N GLU A 16 39.62 -0.75 29.18
CA GLU A 16 40.59 0.37 29.04
C GLU A 16 41.54 0.36 27.84
N ILE A 17 41.42 -0.54 26.86
CA ILE A 17 42.33 -0.54 25.71
C ILE A 17 41.55 -0.71 24.40
N ILE A 18 41.08 0.41 23.86
CA ILE A 18 41.16 0.88 22.46
C ILE A 18 40.37 2.19 22.45
N ALA A 19 41.05 3.26 22.85
CA ALA A 19 40.70 4.61 22.47
C ALA A 19 41.89 5.12 21.68
N ASP A 20 41.82 5.03 20.35
CA ASP A 20 42.25 6.15 19.52
C ASP A 20 41.66 6.07 18.11
N SER A 21 41.46 7.25 17.54
CA SER A 21 41.12 7.59 16.15
C SER A 21 39.64 7.72 15.74
N VAL A 22 39.17 8.96 15.92
CA VAL A 22 38.43 9.80 14.94
C VAL A 22 36.92 9.62 14.86
N ASP A 23 36.25 10.41 15.70
CA ASP A 23 35.23 11.42 15.32
C ASP A 23 34.60 11.28 13.92
N ASP A 24 33.35 10.81 13.89
CA ASP A 24 32.24 11.62 13.38
C ASP A 24 30.93 10.93 13.78
N GLU A 25 30.48 11.25 14.99
CA GLU A 25 29.07 11.12 15.36
C GLU A 25 28.23 12.06 14.49
N ASN A 26 27.90 11.61 13.28
CA ASN A 26 26.66 12.02 12.63
C ASN A 26 26.27 11.04 11.53
N VAL A 27 25.79 9.86 11.93
CA VAL A 27 24.91 9.10 11.04
C VAL A 27 23.61 9.90 11.01
N LEU A 28 23.55 10.86 10.09
CA LEU A 28 22.38 11.66 9.74
C LEU A 28 21.27 10.70 9.29
N PHE A 29 20.58 10.11 10.27
CA PHE A 29 19.20 9.72 10.10
C PHE A 29 18.48 10.99 9.65
N PRO A 30 17.84 11.01 8.47
CA PRO A 30 17.15 12.20 8.02
C PRO A 30 16.10 12.52 9.08
N GLU A 31 16.30 13.64 9.75
CA GLU A 31 15.38 14.19 10.74
C GLU A 31 13.98 14.19 10.14
N GLU A 32 13.01 13.70 10.92
CA GLU A 32 11.61 13.77 10.55
C GLU A 32 11.29 15.23 10.24
N GLY A 33 11.11 15.54 8.94
CA GLY A 33 10.87 16.90 8.50
C GLY A 33 9.69 17.50 9.27
N GLU A 34 9.94 18.64 9.91
CA GLU A 34 8.92 19.42 10.61
C GLU A 34 7.75 19.67 9.67
N VAL A 35 6.59 19.09 10.01
CA VAL A 35 5.35 19.32 9.28
C VAL A 35 4.88 20.73 9.63
N LYS A 36 4.84 21.64 8.64
CA LYS A 36 4.29 22.99 8.80
C LYS A 36 2.88 22.90 9.38
N GLU A 37 2.60 23.64 10.46
CA GLU A 37 1.29 23.68 11.12
C GLU A 37 0.20 24.04 10.09
N GLY A 38 -0.61 23.04 9.72
CA GLY A 38 -1.67 23.14 8.72
C GLY A 38 -1.64 22.03 7.66
N GLU A 39 -0.51 21.33 7.47
CA GLU A 39 -0.44 20.22 6.52
C GLU A 39 -1.02 18.93 7.12
N GLU A 40 -2.09 18.42 6.52
CA GLU A 40 -2.67 17.14 6.92
C GLU A 40 -1.73 15.98 6.60
N LYS A 41 -1.33 15.22 7.64
CA LYS A 41 -0.52 14.00 7.45
C LYS A 41 -1.27 13.01 6.56
N PHE A 42 -0.66 12.66 5.42
CA PHE A 42 -1.20 11.70 4.47
C PHE A 42 -0.25 10.54 4.25
N TYR A 43 -0.83 9.36 4.00
CA TYR A 43 -0.08 8.17 3.63
C TYR A 43 -0.25 7.92 2.14
N GLN A 44 0.87 7.89 1.41
CA GLN A 44 0.86 7.72 -0.04
C GLN A 44 1.17 6.28 -0.41
N ALA A 45 0.37 5.71 -1.33
CA ALA A 45 0.65 4.41 -1.91
C ALA A 45 0.26 4.32 -3.38
N VAL A 46 0.83 3.33 -4.07
CA VAL A 46 0.54 3.06 -5.47
C VAL A 46 0.00 1.65 -5.64
N GLY A 47 -1.08 1.56 -6.41
CA GLY A 47 -1.67 0.31 -6.88
C GLY A 47 -1.62 0.20 -8.39
N ARG A 48 -1.38 -1.01 -8.91
CA ARG A 48 -1.28 -1.26 -10.36
C ARG A 48 -2.01 -2.54 -10.74
N ARG A 49 -2.76 -2.52 -11.83
CA ARG A 49 -3.43 -3.70 -12.39
C ARG A 49 -3.56 -3.58 -13.91
N LYS A 50 -3.15 -4.61 -14.65
CA LYS A 50 -3.07 -4.56 -16.12
C LYS A 50 -2.30 -3.30 -16.55
N ASN A 51 -2.98 -2.33 -17.17
CA ASN A 51 -2.43 -1.03 -17.57
C ASN A 51 -2.94 0.14 -16.69
N SER A 52 -3.69 -0.14 -15.64
CA SER A 52 -4.21 0.88 -14.72
C SER A 52 -3.22 1.14 -13.58
N ILE A 53 -2.97 2.41 -13.33
CA ILE A 53 -2.11 2.92 -12.25
C ILE A 53 -2.96 3.86 -11.38
N ALA A 54 -3.06 3.53 -10.10
CA ALA A 54 -3.72 4.35 -9.08
C ALA A 54 -2.69 4.89 -8.10
N ARG A 55 -2.68 6.21 -7.92
CA ARG A 55 -1.94 6.91 -6.85
C ARG A 55 -2.95 7.31 -5.78
N ILE A 56 -2.78 6.80 -4.58
CA ILE A 56 -3.69 7.00 -3.46
C ILE A 56 -2.99 7.88 -2.43
N ARG A 57 -3.68 8.91 -1.97
CA ARG A 57 -3.38 9.65 -0.74
C ARG A 57 -4.46 9.32 0.27
N LEU A 58 -4.07 8.73 1.40
CA LEU A 58 -4.95 8.35 2.48
C LEU A 58 -4.79 9.33 3.63
N PHE A 59 -5.91 9.89 4.08
CA PHE A 59 -6.02 10.83 5.18
C PHE A 59 -6.88 10.22 6.29
N THR A 60 -6.66 10.65 7.53
CA THR A 60 -7.62 10.41 8.61
C THR A 60 -8.82 11.33 8.41
N LYS A 61 -10.03 10.78 8.57
CA LYS A 61 -11.26 11.56 8.39
C LYS A 61 -11.34 12.69 9.44
N LYS A 62 -11.76 13.90 9.03
CA LYS A 62 -12.06 15.01 9.94
C LYS A 62 -13.54 14.98 10.34
N SER A 63 -13.87 15.58 11.48
CA SER A 63 -15.27 15.72 11.96
C SER A 63 -16.15 16.49 10.97
N THR A 64 -15.57 17.40 10.18
CA THR A 64 -16.27 18.23 9.18
C THR A 64 -16.73 17.45 7.95
N ASP A 65 -16.12 16.29 7.65
CA ASP A 65 -16.44 15.54 6.45
C ASP A 65 -17.80 14.82 6.59
N GLN A 66 -18.83 15.35 5.91
CA GLN A 66 -20.17 14.76 5.86
C GLN A 66 -20.14 13.47 5.02
N VAL A 67 -20.62 12.37 5.59
CA VAL A 67 -20.67 11.08 4.91
C VAL A 67 -21.97 10.39 5.27
N LYS A 68 -22.67 9.80 4.28
CA LYS A 68 -23.77 8.87 4.55
C LYS A 68 -23.18 7.63 5.23
N SER A 69 -23.74 7.22 6.37
CA SER A 69 -23.17 6.21 7.28
C SER A 69 -22.70 4.89 6.66
N ASP A 70 -23.14 4.57 5.45
CA ASP A 70 -22.85 3.33 4.72
C ASP A 70 -21.84 3.48 3.54
N GLN A 71 -21.33 4.69 3.28
CA GLN A 71 -20.43 4.97 2.15
C GLN A 71 -19.02 5.36 2.61
N ALA A 72 -18.01 4.97 1.83
CA ALA A 72 -16.63 5.39 2.07
C ALA A 72 -16.40 6.80 1.48
N LEU A 73 -15.62 7.63 2.17
CA LEU A 73 -15.24 8.93 1.62
C LEU A 73 -14.04 8.78 0.67
N ILE A 74 -14.34 8.43 -0.57
CA ILE A 74 -13.34 8.21 -1.63
C ILE A 74 -13.63 9.10 -2.82
N THR A 75 -12.66 9.93 -3.18
CA THR A 75 -12.69 10.78 -4.37
C THR A 75 -11.74 10.20 -5.42
N VAL A 76 -12.23 9.97 -6.63
CA VAL A 76 -11.49 9.42 -7.77
C VAL A 76 -11.50 10.44 -8.91
N ASN A 77 -10.32 10.97 -9.27
CA ASN A 77 -10.17 12.00 -10.31
C ASN A 77 -11.18 13.15 -10.13
N ASP A 78 -11.22 13.71 -8.92
CA ASP A 78 -12.08 14.83 -8.50
C ASP A 78 -13.59 14.58 -8.56
N LYS A 79 -14.00 13.31 -8.76
CA LYS A 79 -15.39 12.87 -8.70
C LYS A 79 -15.60 11.92 -7.53
N ASN A 80 -16.81 11.83 -7.00
CA ASN A 80 -17.12 10.80 -6.01
C ASN A 80 -17.00 9.41 -6.64
N TYR A 81 -16.48 8.43 -5.89
CA TYR A 81 -16.32 7.07 -6.39
C TYR A 81 -17.67 6.44 -6.82
N SER A 82 -18.78 6.82 -6.19
CA SER A 82 -20.13 6.34 -6.55
C SER A 82 -20.57 6.82 -7.93
N ASP A 83 -20.13 8.00 -8.36
CA ASP A 83 -20.47 8.57 -9.67
C ASP A 83 -19.48 8.10 -10.74
N TYR A 84 -18.23 7.83 -10.34
CA TYR A 84 -17.19 7.32 -11.24
C TYR A 84 -17.42 5.87 -11.67
N PHE A 85 -17.83 5.01 -10.74
CA PHE A 85 -18.12 3.61 -11.03
C PHE A 85 -19.62 3.39 -11.10
N THR A 86 -20.17 3.11 -12.28
CA THR A 86 -21.62 2.85 -12.40
C THR A 86 -22.01 1.52 -11.76
N ASP A 87 -21.19 0.49 -11.93
CA ASP A 87 -21.45 -0.87 -11.43
C ASP A 87 -21.27 -0.98 -9.91
N SER A 88 -22.27 -1.55 -9.23
CA SER A 88 -22.23 -1.83 -7.79
C SER A 88 -21.08 -2.77 -7.40
N ASN A 89 -20.77 -3.76 -8.23
CA ASN A 89 -19.65 -4.69 -8.02
C ASN A 89 -18.30 -3.95 -7.99
N LEU A 90 -18.12 -2.94 -8.84
CA LEU A 90 -16.88 -2.16 -8.88
C LEU A 90 -16.74 -1.25 -7.66
N LYS A 91 -17.85 -0.64 -7.21
CA LYS A 91 -17.90 0.12 -5.95
C LYS A 91 -17.47 -0.75 -4.77
N LEU A 92 -18.04 -1.95 -4.66
CA LEU A 92 -17.69 -2.90 -3.60
C LEU A 92 -16.22 -3.31 -3.63
N VAL A 93 -15.65 -3.49 -4.83
CA VAL A 93 -14.22 -3.80 -5.00
C VAL A 93 -13.34 -2.66 -4.46
N VAL A 94 -13.68 -1.40 -4.75
CA VAL A 94 -12.94 -0.24 -4.26
C VAL A 94 -12.98 -0.17 -2.72
N GLU A 95 -14.16 -0.37 -2.12
CA GLU A 95 -14.35 -0.31 -0.67
C GLU A 95 -13.78 -1.53 0.08
N SER A 96 -13.54 -2.64 -0.61
CA SER A 96 -13.28 -3.95 0.01
C SER A 96 -12.16 -3.95 1.06
N ALA A 97 -11.09 -3.17 0.87
CA ALA A 97 -9.99 -3.09 1.83
C ALA A 97 -10.41 -2.39 3.14
N LEU A 98 -11.20 -1.32 3.06
CA LEU A 98 -11.76 -0.62 4.22
C LEU A 98 -12.84 -1.45 4.92
N ARG A 99 -13.71 -2.08 4.13
CA ARG A 99 -14.80 -2.95 4.61
C ARG A 99 -14.24 -4.16 5.35
N LYS A 100 -13.13 -4.75 4.88
CA LYS A 100 -12.46 -5.87 5.56
C LYS A 100 -11.91 -5.49 6.94
N LEU A 101 -11.48 -4.24 7.11
CA LEU A 101 -11.03 -3.69 8.40
C LEU A 101 -12.16 -3.07 9.22
N LYS A 102 -13.41 -3.13 8.75
CA LYS A 102 -14.58 -2.46 9.36
C LYS A 102 -14.32 -0.97 9.67
N SER A 103 -13.52 -0.31 8.83
CA SER A 103 -13.01 1.04 9.08
C SER A 103 -13.42 2.05 8.00
N LEU A 104 -14.61 1.84 7.39
CA LEU A 104 -15.13 2.70 6.32
C LEU A 104 -15.22 4.17 6.73
N ASN A 105 -15.65 4.43 7.97
CA ASN A 105 -15.91 5.79 8.46
C ASN A 105 -14.68 6.50 9.03
N ARG A 106 -13.52 5.85 9.07
CA ARG A 106 -12.31 6.40 9.73
C ARG A 106 -11.37 7.12 8.77
N PHE A 107 -11.45 6.80 7.49
CA PHE A 107 -10.47 7.25 6.51
C PHE A 107 -11.13 8.02 5.38
N LYS A 108 -10.37 8.96 4.83
CA LYS A 108 -10.66 9.71 3.62
C LYS A 108 -9.58 9.40 2.60
N ALA A 109 -9.95 9.11 1.36
CA ALA A 109 -8.98 8.78 0.32
C ALA A 109 -9.20 9.64 -0.93
N THR A 110 -8.11 10.26 -1.39
CA THR A 110 -8.06 10.94 -2.68
C THR A 110 -7.22 10.10 -3.62
N VAL A 111 -7.79 9.74 -4.76
CA VAL A 111 -7.21 8.79 -5.70
C VAL A 111 -7.13 9.44 -7.08
N VAL A 112 -5.91 9.44 -7.64
CA VAL A 112 -5.69 9.78 -9.05
C VAL A 112 -5.41 8.49 -9.82
N VAL A 113 -6.24 8.22 -10.82
CA VAL A 113 -6.16 6.98 -11.63
C VAL A 113 -5.98 7.30 -13.10
N SER A 114 -5.08 6.56 -13.73
CA SER A 114 -4.81 6.66 -15.16
C SER A 114 -4.67 5.26 -15.78
N GLY A 115 -5.05 5.15 -17.06
CA GLY A 115 -4.87 3.95 -17.88
C GLY A 115 -5.84 2.80 -17.61
N GLY A 116 -5.82 1.82 -18.51
CA GLY A 116 -6.65 0.61 -18.50
C GLY A 116 -8.15 0.91 -18.67
N GLY A 117 -9.00 0.22 -17.91
CA GLY A 117 -10.46 0.40 -17.94
C GLY A 117 -11.06 0.22 -16.54
N LEU A 118 -12.36 0.52 -16.36
CA LEU A 118 -13.01 0.67 -15.06
C LEU A 118 -12.74 -0.49 -14.08
N SER A 119 -12.84 -1.74 -14.56
CA SER A 119 -12.54 -2.91 -13.72
C SER A 119 -11.07 -2.92 -13.25
N GLY A 120 -10.11 -2.75 -14.16
CA GLY A 120 -8.69 -2.69 -13.80
C GLY A 120 -8.35 -1.53 -12.86
N GLN A 121 -9.03 -0.40 -13.05
CA GLN A 121 -8.91 0.77 -12.19
C GLN A 121 -9.41 0.45 -10.77
N ALA A 122 -10.61 -0.10 -10.61
CA ALA A 122 -11.14 -0.49 -9.30
C ALA A 122 -10.20 -1.45 -8.54
N GLU A 123 -9.66 -2.46 -9.21
CA GLU A 123 -8.73 -3.39 -8.57
C GLU A 123 -7.40 -2.73 -8.19
N SER A 124 -6.91 -1.80 -9.01
CA SER A 124 -5.70 -1.03 -8.71
C SER A 124 -5.88 -0.11 -7.50
N ILE A 125 -7.05 0.52 -7.35
CA ILE A 125 -7.39 1.34 -6.18
C ILE A 125 -7.41 0.47 -4.92
N ARG A 126 -8.08 -0.69 -4.97
CA ARG A 126 -8.11 -1.67 -3.86
C ARG A 126 -6.71 -2.07 -3.41
N HIS A 127 -5.83 -2.41 -4.36
CA HIS A 127 -4.46 -2.80 -4.05
C HIS A 127 -3.65 -1.64 -3.44
N GLY A 128 -3.82 -0.43 -3.97
CA GLY A 128 -3.15 0.76 -3.44
C GLY A 128 -3.65 1.19 -2.06
N MET A 129 -4.97 1.14 -1.81
CA MET A 129 -5.52 1.39 -0.47
C MET A 129 -5.00 0.39 0.56
N ALA A 130 -4.94 -0.90 0.22
CA ALA A 130 -4.39 -1.90 1.14
C ALA A 130 -2.94 -1.60 1.53
N ARG A 131 -2.14 -1.03 0.62
CA ARG A 131 -0.77 -0.58 0.91
C ARG A 131 -0.75 0.68 1.78
N ALA A 132 -1.59 1.67 1.47
CA ALA A 132 -1.70 2.90 2.27
C ALA A 132 -2.12 2.59 3.71
N LEU A 133 -3.05 1.65 3.91
CA LEU A 133 -3.50 1.22 5.24
C LEU A 133 -2.39 0.55 6.06
N ILE A 134 -1.44 -0.15 5.42
CA ILE A 134 -0.29 -0.74 6.12
C ILE A 134 0.71 0.33 6.56
N LEU A 135 0.87 1.39 5.76
CA LEU A 135 1.70 2.53 6.14
C LEU A 135 1.11 3.28 7.33
N PHE A 136 -0.22 3.31 7.46
CA PHE A 136 -0.90 3.84 8.63
C PHE A 136 -0.70 2.97 9.87
N ASP A 137 -0.97 1.66 9.77
CA ASP A 137 -0.76 0.71 10.87
C ASP A 137 -0.32 -0.66 10.33
N VAL A 138 0.87 -1.09 10.78
CA VAL A 138 1.50 -2.35 10.39
C VAL A 138 0.68 -3.57 10.82
N ASN A 139 -0.13 -3.45 11.88
CA ASN A 139 -0.98 -4.54 12.39
C ASN A 139 -2.04 -5.01 11.37
N PHE A 140 -2.43 -4.14 10.44
CA PHE A 140 -3.42 -4.48 9.40
C PHE A 140 -2.87 -5.45 8.36
N LYS A 141 -1.55 -5.59 8.24
CA LYS A 141 -0.88 -6.46 7.25
C LYS A 141 -1.38 -7.90 7.32
N LYS A 142 -1.52 -8.49 8.52
CA LYS A 142 -1.95 -9.90 8.68
C LYS A 142 -3.38 -10.11 8.15
N LYS A 143 -4.30 -9.19 8.43
CA LYS A 143 -5.70 -9.24 7.96
C LYS A 143 -5.79 -9.06 6.44
N LEU A 144 -5.08 -8.06 5.90
CA LEU A 144 -5.08 -7.75 4.47
C LEU A 144 -4.37 -8.81 3.62
N LYS A 145 -3.30 -9.43 4.15
CA LYS A 145 -2.62 -10.55 3.49
C LYS A 145 -3.52 -11.77 3.38
N LYS A 146 -4.24 -12.13 4.46
CA LYS A 146 -5.23 -13.21 4.44
C LYS A 146 -6.37 -12.97 3.45
N ALA A 147 -6.76 -11.70 3.26
CA ALA A 147 -7.77 -11.31 2.27
C ALA A 147 -7.25 -11.26 0.82
N GLY A 148 -5.93 -11.38 0.60
CA GLY A 148 -5.33 -11.37 -0.73
C GLY A 148 -5.18 -9.98 -1.38
N PHE A 149 -5.38 -8.88 -0.64
CA PHE A 149 -5.36 -7.52 -1.22
C PHE A 149 -3.96 -6.95 -1.47
N LEU A 150 -2.92 -7.57 -0.88
CA LEU A 150 -1.53 -7.15 -1.03
C LEU A 150 -0.81 -7.78 -2.22
N THR A 151 -1.37 -8.84 -2.79
CA THR A 151 -0.79 -9.47 -3.96
C THR A 151 -1.28 -8.74 -5.20
N ARG A 152 -0.35 -8.19 -5.98
CA ARG A 152 -0.68 -7.65 -7.30
C ARG A 152 -1.08 -8.81 -8.20
N ASP A 153 -2.23 -8.73 -8.87
CA ASP A 153 -2.60 -9.70 -9.93
C ASP A 153 -1.74 -9.45 -11.18
N PRO A 154 -0.80 -10.36 -11.50
CA PRO A 154 0.18 -10.17 -12.58
C PRO A 154 -0.39 -10.52 -13.96
N ARG A 155 -1.63 -11.03 -14.06
CA ARG A 155 -2.20 -11.49 -15.34
C ARG A 155 -2.37 -10.34 -16.32
N VAL A 156 -1.67 -10.37 -17.44
CA VAL A 156 -1.77 -9.39 -18.53
C VAL A 156 -2.14 -10.12 -19.83
N LYS A 157 -2.76 -9.41 -20.77
CA LYS A 157 -3.10 -9.97 -22.09
C LYS A 157 -1.82 -10.40 -22.80
N GLU A 158 -1.73 -11.67 -23.15
CA GLU A 158 -0.64 -12.19 -23.97
C GLU A 158 -0.63 -11.51 -25.35
N ARG A 159 0.58 -11.23 -25.87
CA ARG A 159 0.77 -10.68 -27.22
C ARG A 159 0.27 -11.67 -28.28
N ARG A 160 -0.21 -11.15 -29.42
CA ARG A 160 -0.50 -11.98 -30.61
C ARG A 160 0.81 -12.57 -31.14
N LYS A 161 0.89 -13.91 -31.25
CA LYS A 161 2.02 -14.60 -31.87
C LYS A 161 1.86 -14.60 -33.40
N TYR A 162 2.98 -14.62 -34.13
CA TYR A 162 2.97 -14.70 -35.60
C TYR A 162 2.35 -16.05 -36.04
N GLY A 163 1.75 -16.06 -37.24
CA GLY A 163 1.03 -17.24 -37.76
C GLY A 163 -0.27 -17.61 -37.03
N LYS A 164 -0.62 -16.95 -35.91
CA LYS A 164 -1.85 -17.21 -35.15
C LYS A 164 -2.88 -16.08 -35.28
N LYS A 165 -4.16 -16.45 -35.24
CA LYS A 165 -5.30 -15.50 -35.30
C LYS A 165 -5.40 -14.67 -34.01
N LYS A 166 -5.05 -15.24 -32.85
CA LYS A 166 -4.96 -14.56 -31.53
C LYS A 166 -3.71 -15.05 -30.78
N ALA A 167 -3.58 -14.77 -29.48
CA ALA A 167 -2.43 -15.22 -28.67
C ALA A 167 -2.15 -16.73 -28.79
N ARG A 168 -3.21 -17.57 -28.75
CA ARG A 168 -3.11 -19.04 -28.84
C ARG A 168 -3.93 -19.67 -29.97
N LYS A 169 -4.94 -18.97 -30.51
CA LYS A 169 -5.84 -19.48 -31.55
C LYS A 169 -5.09 -19.65 -32.89
N SER A 170 -4.80 -20.90 -33.24
CA SER A 170 -4.26 -21.26 -34.56
C SER A 170 -5.38 -21.25 -35.62
N PRO A 171 -5.06 -20.99 -36.90
CA PRO A 171 -5.96 -21.35 -38.00
C PRO A 171 -6.18 -22.87 -38.03
N GLN A 172 -7.24 -23.31 -38.72
CA GLN A 172 -7.45 -24.73 -38.98
C GLN A 172 -6.34 -25.24 -39.91
N TRP A 173 -5.73 -26.36 -39.56
CA TRP A 173 -4.67 -26.99 -40.34
C TRP A 173 -5.24 -28.18 -41.11
N SER A 174 -4.90 -28.28 -42.40
CA SER A 174 -5.10 -29.52 -43.18
C SER A 174 -3.79 -30.29 -43.23
N LYS A 175 -3.82 -31.58 -42.87
CA LYS A 175 -2.65 -32.48 -42.94
C LYS A 175 -2.36 -33.00 -44.35
N ARG A 176 -3.25 -32.72 -45.31
CA ARG A 176 -3.30 -33.27 -46.66
C ARG A 176 -3.61 -32.13 -47.62
#